data_AF-A0A966VZ51-F1
#
_entry.id   AF-A0A966VZ51-F1
#
_cell.length_a   1.000
_cell.length_b   1.000
_cell.length_c   1.000
_cell.angle_alpha   90.00
_cell.angle_beta   90.00
_cell.angle_gamma   90.00
#
_symmetry.space_group_name_H-M   'P 1'
#
loop_
_entity.id
_entity.type
_entity.pdbx_description
1 polymer ?
#
loop_
_entity_poly.entity_id
_entity_poly.type
_entity_poly.pdbx_seq_one_letter_code
_entity_poly.pdbx_strand_id
1 'polypeptide(L)'
;NSADLLIILTRFRNLPDEQMKPLDEYLKAGKPVIGLRTATHAFNGMKGEFARYNNGYKGEPKEWTDGFGRLVLGEQWISHHGGHKSESTRGLFAPDAKGNPLLNGIKDGEIWGATDVYGVRLPLPGDAKPLVLGQVVKRKGPADMSDRNFGLKPTDDEPAEGKKNDPMMPVAWTKSYQLPGGKPGQAFATTMGSSTDLENEALRRLLVNATFQLLKLPVPAKADVAVVGEYKPTAYGFNGYKKGVKPADHKL
;
A
#
# COMPACT_ATOMS: atom_id res chain seq x y z
N ASN A 1 2.15 23.77 3.74
CA ASN A 1 2.55 22.47 3.12
C ASN A 1 4.04 22.38 2.81
N SER A 2 4.89 22.31 3.84
CA SER A 2 6.35 22.17 3.69
C SER A 2 6.84 20.73 3.50
N ALA A 3 5.99 19.71 3.72
CA ALA A 3 6.39 18.30 3.56
C ALA A 3 6.84 17.99 2.12
N ASP A 4 7.93 17.23 1.99
CA ASP A 4 8.47 16.80 0.69
C ASP A 4 7.88 15.48 0.20
N LEU A 5 7.36 14.66 1.12
CA LEU A 5 6.73 13.37 0.85
C LEU A 5 5.51 13.17 1.77
N LEU A 6 4.45 12.58 1.23
CA LEU A 6 3.28 12.13 1.98
C LEU A 6 3.26 10.61 2.00
N ILE A 7 3.24 10.02 3.19
CA ILE A 7 2.97 8.59 3.38
C ILE A 7 1.56 8.47 3.94
N ILE A 8 0.68 7.78 3.22
CA ILE A 8 -0.71 7.55 3.62
C ILE A 8 -0.94 6.07 3.93
N LEU A 9 -1.41 5.82 5.15
CA LEU A 9 -1.73 4.50 5.69
C LEU A 9 -3.08 4.54 6.42
N THR A 10 -4.05 5.26 5.84
CA THR A 10 -5.37 5.45 6.45
C THR A 10 -6.39 4.45 5.92
N ARG A 11 -7.45 4.24 6.69
CA ARG A 11 -8.62 3.46 6.31
C ARG A 11 -9.88 4.27 6.57
N PHE A 12 -10.68 4.50 5.52
CA PHE A 12 -12.03 5.05 5.63
C PHE A 12 -12.15 6.25 6.59
N ARG A 13 -11.17 7.15 6.57
CA ARG A 13 -11.19 8.33 7.41
C ARG A 13 -12.24 9.31 6.89
N ASN A 14 -13.09 9.77 7.81
CA ASN A 14 -13.95 10.91 7.60
C ASN A 14 -13.29 12.11 8.31
N LEU A 15 -12.40 12.81 7.60
CA LEU A 15 -11.67 13.93 8.17
C LEU A 15 -12.51 15.22 8.06
N PRO A 16 -12.43 16.14 9.04
CA PRO A 16 -12.99 17.47 8.89
C PRO A 16 -12.35 18.24 7.73
N ASP A 17 -13.09 19.17 7.13
CA ASP A 17 -12.64 19.97 5.98
C ASP A 17 -11.30 20.67 6.24
N GLU A 18 -11.08 21.19 7.44
CA GLU A 18 -9.83 21.86 7.84
C GLU A 18 -8.61 20.94 7.76
N GLN A 19 -8.79 19.63 7.97
CA GLN A 19 -7.71 18.64 7.82
C GLN A 19 -7.55 18.17 6.38
N MET A 20 -8.61 18.21 5.57
CA MET A 20 -8.56 17.86 4.15
C MET A 20 -7.94 18.94 3.28
N LYS A 21 -8.14 20.23 3.60
CA LYS A 21 -7.57 21.36 2.86
C LYS A 21 -6.05 21.24 2.62
N PRO A 22 -5.20 21.06 3.66
CA PRO A 22 -3.76 20.92 3.44
C PRO A 22 -3.41 19.66 2.63
N LEU A 23 -4.18 18.58 2.74
CA LEU A 23 -3.98 17.37 1.94
C LEU A 23 -4.30 17.62 0.47
N ASP A 24 -5.44 18.27 0.16
CA ASP A 24 -5.84 18.61 -1.21
C ASP A 24 -4.84 19.56 -1.86
N GLU A 25 -4.38 20.58 -1.13
CA GLU A 25 -3.33 21.50 -1.57
C GLU A 25 -1.99 20.78 -1.84
N TYR A 26 -1.60 19.83 -0.97
CA TYR A 26 -0.39 19.03 -1.17
C TYR A 26 -0.48 18.23 -2.48
N LEU A 27 -1.62 17.58 -2.70
CA LEU A 27 -1.85 16.76 -3.89
C LEU A 27 -1.94 17.61 -5.16
N LYS A 28 -2.62 18.77 -5.11
CA LYS A 28 -2.67 19.75 -6.20
C LYS A 28 -1.29 20.33 -6.53
N ALA A 29 -0.38 20.40 -5.56
CA ALA A 29 1.00 20.80 -5.82
C ALA A 29 1.83 19.73 -6.56
N GLY A 30 1.28 18.53 -6.82
CA GLY A 30 1.97 17.44 -7.52
C GLY A 30 3.08 16.79 -6.69
N LYS A 31 3.02 16.91 -5.36
CA LYS A 31 4.06 16.38 -4.47
C LYS A 31 3.97 14.86 -4.31
N PRO A 32 5.08 14.14 -4.11
CA PRO A 32 5.07 12.69 -4.17
C PRO A 32 4.25 12.02 -3.06
N VAL A 33 3.70 10.84 -3.35
CA VAL A 33 2.86 10.06 -2.42
C VAL A 33 3.32 8.62 -2.32
N ILE A 34 3.38 8.07 -1.11
CA ILE A 34 3.43 6.62 -0.87
C ILE A 34 2.11 6.21 -0.22
N GLY A 35 1.34 5.35 -0.88
CA GLY A 35 0.17 4.72 -0.30
C GLY A 35 0.45 3.26 0.06
N LEU A 36 0.21 2.86 1.30
CA LEU A 36 0.28 1.46 1.70
C LEU A 36 -1.07 1.01 2.25
N ARG A 37 -1.28 -0.31 2.37
CA ARG A 37 -2.51 -0.90 2.92
C ARG A 37 -2.95 -0.16 4.18
N THR A 38 -4.08 0.53 4.19
CA THR A 38 -5.29 0.43 3.35
C THR A 38 -5.58 1.67 2.50
N ALA A 39 -4.57 2.40 2.06
CA ALA A 39 -4.71 3.72 1.45
C ALA A 39 -5.49 3.76 0.13
N THR A 40 -5.65 2.63 -0.57
CA THR A 40 -6.56 2.53 -1.74
C THR A 40 -8.00 2.92 -1.36
N HIS A 41 -8.34 2.86 -0.08
CA HIS A 41 -9.59 3.32 0.48
C HIS A 41 -9.37 4.18 1.73
N ALA A 42 -8.46 5.14 1.59
CA ALA A 42 -8.08 6.08 2.64
C ALA A 42 -9.26 6.83 3.26
N PHE A 43 -10.28 7.19 2.46
CA PHE A 43 -11.39 8.06 2.87
C PHE A 43 -12.76 7.43 2.58
N ASN A 44 -13.70 7.66 3.49
CA ASN A 44 -15.10 7.32 3.32
C ASN A 44 -15.99 8.19 4.21
N GLY A 45 -17.24 8.41 3.81
CA GLY A 45 -18.19 9.26 4.53
C GLY A 45 -17.92 10.77 4.45
N MET A 46 -16.95 11.19 3.62
CA MET A 46 -16.68 12.60 3.35
C MET A 46 -17.89 13.27 2.70
N LYS A 47 -18.15 14.54 3.01
CA LYS A 47 -19.26 15.34 2.49
C LYS A 47 -18.75 16.62 1.84
N GLY A 48 -19.67 17.38 1.23
CA GLY A 48 -19.38 18.69 0.66
C GLY A 48 -18.26 18.64 -0.38
N GLU A 49 -17.34 19.60 -0.31
CA GLU A 49 -16.22 19.74 -1.24
C GLU A 49 -15.40 18.44 -1.35
N PHE A 50 -15.10 17.77 -0.23
CA PHE A 50 -14.22 16.60 -0.20
C PHE A 50 -14.93 15.26 -0.42
N ALA A 51 -16.23 15.26 -0.74
CA ALA A 51 -16.97 14.03 -1.07
C ALA A 51 -16.32 13.19 -2.18
N ARG A 52 -15.61 13.86 -3.11
CA ARG A 52 -14.84 13.24 -4.21
C ARG A 52 -13.71 12.31 -3.77
N TYR A 53 -13.22 12.45 -2.54
CA TYR A 53 -12.15 11.59 -2.01
C TYR A 53 -12.64 10.20 -1.58
N ASN A 54 -13.95 10.02 -1.39
CA ASN A 54 -14.53 8.77 -0.94
C ASN A 54 -14.18 7.61 -1.87
N ASN A 55 -13.87 6.45 -1.28
CA ASN A 55 -13.75 5.20 -2.01
C ASN A 55 -15.04 4.91 -2.81
N GLY A 56 -14.94 4.69 -4.12
CA GLY A 56 -16.11 4.40 -4.95
C GLY A 56 -16.93 5.62 -5.33
N TYR A 57 -16.31 6.80 -5.37
CA TYR A 57 -16.98 8.02 -5.81
C TYR A 57 -17.52 7.89 -7.24
N LYS A 58 -18.79 8.27 -7.46
CA LYS A 58 -19.48 8.20 -8.76
C LYS A 58 -20.03 9.54 -9.27
N GLY A 59 -19.75 10.63 -8.55
CA GLY A 59 -20.28 11.96 -8.85
C GLY A 59 -19.46 12.73 -9.88
N GLU A 60 -19.62 14.06 -9.87
CA GLU A 60 -18.85 15.00 -10.69
C GLU A 60 -17.81 15.77 -9.86
N PRO A 61 -16.61 16.05 -10.41
CA PRO A 61 -16.25 15.82 -11.81
C PRO A 61 -15.69 14.41 -12.05
N LYS A 62 -15.90 13.85 -13.26
CA LYS A 62 -15.59 12.44 -13.60
C LYS A 62 -14.12 12.03 -13.44
N GLU A 63 -13.19 12.97 -13.41
CA GLU A 63 -11.77 12.71 -13.11
C GLU A 63 -11.60 12.05 -11.73
N TRP A 64 -12.55 12.25 -10.81
CA TRP A 64 -12.58 11.61 -9.50
C TRP A 64 -13.31 10.27 -9.47
N THR A 65 -13.65 9.68 -10.63
CA THR A 65 -14.32 8.37 -10.67
C THR A 65 -13.53 7.36 -9.84
N ASP A 66 -14.25 6.64 -8.96
CA ASP A 66 -13.74 5.68 -7.97
C ASP A 66 -12.88 6.30 -6.83
N GLY A 67 -12.76 7.63 -6.79
CA GLY A 67 -12.21 8.39 -5.66
C GLY A 67 -10.69 8.49 -5.60
N PHE A 68 -10.19 8.88 -4.43
CA PHE A 68 -8.76 9.13 -4.18
C PHE A 68 -7.87 7.94 -4.57
N GLY A 69 -8.26 6.72 -4.17
CA GLY A 69 -7.47 5.52 -4.44
C GLY A 69 -7.25 5.31 -5.94
N ARG A 70 -8.31 5.41 -6.75
CA ARG A 70 -8.21 5.25 -8.20
C ARG A 70 -7.41 6.37 -8.85
N LEU A 71 -7.71 7.61 -8.51
CA LEU A 71 -7.08 8.78 -9.13
C LEU A 71 -5.59 8.90 -8.78
N VAL A 72 -5.25 8.83 -7.49
CA VAL A 72 -3.88 9.07 -7.01
C VAL A 72 -3.05 7.78 -6.98
N LEU A 73 -3.60 6.68 -6.46
CA LEU A 73 -2.84 5.45 -6.23
C LEU A 73 -3.02 4.41 -7.35
N GLY A 74 -4.01 4.57 -8.23
CA GLY A 74 -4.27 3.65 -9.35
C GLY A 74 -5.37 2.62 -9.10
N GLU A 75 -5.82 2.42 -7.87
CA GLU A 75 -7.00 1.59 -7.61
C GLU A 75 -7.68 1.94 -6.28
N GLN A 76 -9.00 1.73 -6.25
CA GLN A 76 -9.82 1.78 -5.04
C GLN A 76 -9.85 0.44 -4.31
N TRP A 77 -10.55 0.34 -3.18
CA TRP A 77 -10.89 -0.97 -2.62
C TRP A 77 -11.91 -1.70 -3.48
N ILE A 78 -11.57 -2.92 -3.94
CA ILE A 78 -12.47 -3.80 -4.70
C ILE A 78 -12.80 -5.05 -3.88
N SER A 79 -11.80 -5.87 -3.55
CA SER A 79 -12.02 -7.17 -2.90
C SER A 79 -10.76 -7.72 -2.24
N HIS A 80 -10.98 -8.70 -1.36
CA HIS A 80 -9.96 -9.68 -0.98
C HIS A 80 -9.86 -10.71 -2.11
N HIS A 81 -8.73 -10.76 -2.80
CA HIS A 81 -8.46 -11.73 -3.86
C HIS A 81 -7.92 -13.05 -3.27
N GLY A 82 -7.01 -12.93 -2.30
CA GLY A 82 -6.66 -14.02 -1.40
C GLY A 82 -7.70 -14.20 -0.28
N GLY A 83 -7.66 -15.36 0.36
CA GLY A 83 -8.45 -15.72 1.53
C GLY A 83 -8.03 -14.88 2.73
N HIS A 84 -8.92 -13.98 3.17
CA HIS A 84 -8.63 -13.09 4.28
C HIS A 84 -8.29 -13.87 5.56
N LYS A 85 -7.07 -13.69 6.09
CA LYS A 85 -6.55 -14.41 7.27
C LYS A 85 -6.48 -15.93 7.09
N SER A 86 -6.48 -16.44 5.85
CA SER A 86 -6.32 -17.87 5.54
C SER A 86 -5.30 -18.13 4.44
N GLU A 87 -4.98 -17.12 3.64
CA GLU A 87 -3.94 -17.14 2.62
C GLU A 87 -3.05 -15.90 2.79
N SER A 88 -1.76 -16.06 2.49
CA SER A 88 -0.75 -15.00 2.59
C SER A 88 -0.32 -14.49 1.21
N THR A 89 0.46 -13.42 1.19
CA THR A 89 1.02 -12.84 -0.03
C THR A 89 2.52 -13.09 -0.11
N ARG A 90 2.98 -13.73 -1.19
CA ARG A 90 4.39 -13.75 -1.59
C ARG A 90 4.59 -12.82 -2.78
N GLY A 91 5.47 -11.84 -2.64
CA GLY A 91 5.77 -10.85 -3.66
C GLY A 91 6.81 -11.36 -4.65
N LEU A 92 6.41 -11.50 -5.91
CA LEU A 92 7.28 -11.82 -7.04
C LEU A 92 7.50 -10.58 -7.89
N PHE A 93 8.69 -10.41 -8.47
CA PHE A 93 8.96 -9.29 -9.35
C PHE A 93 8.10 -9.36 -10.61
N ALA A 94 7.50 -8.23 -11.00
CA ALA A 94 6.85 -8.15 -12.29
C ALA A 94 7.90 -8.36 -13.41
N PRO A 95 7.54 -8.99 -14.54
CA PRO A 95 8.49 -9.30 -15.62
C PRO A 95 9.32 -8.09 -16.07
N ASP A 96 8.67 -6.92 -16.20
CA ASP A 96 9.30 -5.68 -16.68
C ASP A 96 9.97 -4.85 -15.57
N ALA A 97 9.97 -5.33 -14.32
CA ALA A 97 10.54 -4.63 -13.17
C ALA A 97 11.97 -5.05 -12.84
N LYS A 98 12.49 -6.12 -13.45
CA LYS A 98 13.84 -6.63 -13.16
C LYS A 98 14.90 -5.56 -13.45
N GLY A 99 15.76 -5.28 -12.47
CA GLY A 99 16.77 -4.24 -12.55
C GLY A 99 16.27 -2.82 -12.22
N ASN A 100 14.99 -2.66 -11.88
CA ASN A 100 14.48 -1.38 -11.38
C ASN A 100 15.14 -1.04 -10.03
N PRO A 101 15.69 0.19 -9.85
CA PRO A 101 16.32 0.60 -8.59
C PRO A 101 15.45 0.45 -7.35
N LEU A 102 14.12 0.50 -7.49
CA LEU A 102 13.20 0.25 -6.35
C LEU A 102 13.35 -1.15 -5.75
N LEU A 103 13.84 -2.11 -6.53
CA LEU A 103 14.08 -3.50 -6.09
C LEU A 103 15.51 -3.72 -5.59
N ASN A 104 16.34 -2.67 -5.49
CA ASN A 104 17.71 -2.77 -4.99
C ASN A 104 17.77 -3.43 -3.60
N GLY A 105 18.61 -4.44 -3.47
CA GLY A 105 18.84 -5.17 -2.22
C GLY A 105 17.70 -6.10 -1.82
N ILE A 106 16.74 -6.37 -2.71
CA ILE A 106 15.63 -7.31 -2.51
C ILE A 106 15.82 -8.48 -3.49
N LYS A 107 15.64 -9.71 -3.00
CA LYS A 107 15.58 -10.90 -3.85
C LYS A 107 14.14 -11.16 -4.30
N ASP A 108 14.00 -11.69 -5.50
CA ASP A 108 12.68 -12.11 -6.01
C ASP A 108 12.09 -13.21 -5.09
N GLY A 109 10.81 -13.05 -4.70
CA GLY A 109 10.14 -13.92 -3.74
C GLY A 109 10.46 -13.69 -2.26
N GLU A 110 11.31 -12.71 -1.91
CA GLU A 110 11.69 -12.39 -0.53
C GLU A 110 10.62 -11.56 0.21
N ILE A 111 9.82 -10.80 -0.53
CA ILE A 111 8.71 -10.04 0.03
C ILE A 111 7.63 -11.02 0.45
N TRP A 112 7.25 -10.98 1.72
CA TRP A 112 6.15 -11.76 2.26
C TRP A 112 5.33 -10.92 3.22
N GLY A 113 4.02 -11.12 3.22
CA GLY A 113 3.10 -10.55 4.19
C GLY A 113 2.03 -11.56 4.57
N ALA A 114 1.67 -11.59 5.85
CA ALA A 114 0.59 -12.43 6.34
C ALA A 114 -0.78 -12.00 5.79
N THR A 115 -0.87 -10.76 5.28
CA THR A 115 -2.10 -10.31 4.65
C THR A 115 -2.36 -10.97 3.31
N ASP A 116 -3.63 -11.20 3.05
CA ASP A 116 -4.15 -11.64 1.76
C ASP A 116 -3.93 -10.59 0.65
N VAL A 117 -3.80 -11.09 -0.59
CA VAL A 117 -3.70 -10.27 -1.80
C VAL A 117 -5.02 -9.54 -2.04
N TYR A 118 -4.94 -8.25 -2.37
CA TYR A 118 -6.10 -7.45 -2.79
C TYR A 118 -6.38 -7.58 -4.28
N GLY A 119 -7.66 -7.61 -4.65
CA GLY A 119 -8.09 -7.55 -6.04
C GLY A 119 -7.93 -6.15 -6.60
N VAL A 120 -7.42 -6.04 -7.82
CA VAL A 120 -7.32 -4.80 -8.61
C VAL A 120 -7.85 -5.03 -10.01
N ARG A 121 -8.31 -3.98 -10.71
CA ARG A 121 -8.63 -4.10 -12.14
C ARG A 121 -7.33 -4.24 -12.95
N LEU A 122 -7.33 -5.18 -13.88
CA LEU A 122 -6.26 -5.38 -14.84
C LEU A 122 -6.72 -4.94 -16.24
N PRO A 123 -5.86 -4.25 -17.01
CA PRO A 123 -4.60 -3.66 -16.57
C PRO A 123 -4.82 -2.53 -15.54
N LEU A 124 -3.79 -2.23 -14.73
CA LEU A 124 -3.79 -1.01 -13.91
C LEU A 124 -3.91 0.23 -14.82
N PRO A 125 -4.51 1.33 -14.34
CA PRO A 125 -4.87 2.45 -15.21
C PRO A 125 -3.68 3.33 -15.59
N GLY A 126 -3.77 3.94 -16.77
CA GLY A 126 -2.84 4.98 -17.20
C GLY A 126 -1.43 4.45 -17.37
N ASP A 127 -0.47 5.11 -16.74
CA ASP A 127 0.95 4.77 -16.78
C ASP A 127 1.41 3.93 -15.58
N ALA A 128 0.49 3.30 -14.86
CA ALA A 128 0.83 2.48 -13.71
C ALA A 128 1.75 1.32 -14.11
N LYS A 129 2.89 1.18 -13.42
CA LYS A 129 3.90 0.14 -13.68
C LYS A 129 4.00 -0.81 -12.49
N PRO A 130 3.48 -2.04 -12.61
CA PRO A 130 3.70 -3.09 -11.62
C PRO A 130 5.18 -3.32 -11.36
N LEU A 131 5.56 -3.41 -10.09
CA LEU A 131 6.90 -3.79 -9.64
C LEU A 131 6.89 -5.16 -8.98
N VAL A 132 5.85 -5.41 -8.19
CA VAL A 132 5.68 -6.67 -7.45
C VAL A 132 4.27 -7.19 -7.70
N LEU A 133 4.18 -8.45 -8.12
CA LEU A 133 2.97 -9.24 -8.22
C LEU A 133 2.80 -10.07 -6.95
N GLY A 134 1.57 -10.19 -6.47
CA GLY A 134 1.23 -10.98 -5.29
C GLY A 134 0.80 -12.37 -5.70
N GLN A 135 1.67 -13.35 -5.44
CA GLN A 135 1.28 -14.75 -5.42
C GLN A 135 0.49 -15.02 -4.14
N VAL A 136 -0.74 -15.53 -4.29
CA VAL A 136 -1.55 -16.04 -3.20
C VAL A 136 -0.98 -17.38 -2.75
N VAL A 137 -0.65 -17.50 -1.47
CA VAL A 137 -0.01 -18.69 -0.88
C VAL A 137 -0.91 -19.31 0.19
N LYS A 138 -1.06 -20.63 0.15
CA LYS A 138 -1.84 -21.40 1.13
C LYS A 138 -1.09 -21.54 2.45
N ARG A 139 -1.84 -21.58 3.55
CA ARG A 139 -1.30 -22.01 4.84
C ARG A 139 -0.98 -23.51 4.81
N LYS A 140 0.22 -23.93 5.21
CA LYS A 140 0.56 -25.37 5.38
C LYS A 140 0.10 -25.96 6.72
N GLY A 141 0.03 -25.12 7.76
CA GLY A 141 -0.35 -25.53 9.12
C GLY A 141 -1.83 -25.29 9.47
N PRO A 142 -2.25 -25.65 10.70
CA PRO A 142 -3.58 -25.31 11.18
C PRO A 142 -3.75 -23.79 11.29
N ALA A 143 -5.00 -23.33 11.18
CA ALA A 143 -5.33 -21.96 11.55
C ALA A 143 -5.07 -21.75 13.05
N ASP A 144 -4.44 -20.64 13.41
CA ASP A 144 -4.27 -20.23 14.80
C ASP A 144 -4.67 -18.76 14.95
N MET A 145 -5.90 -18.52 15.42
CA MET A 145 -6.42 -17.16 15.57
C MET A 145 -5.81 -16.40 16.76
N SER A 146 -5.01 -17.07 17.60
CA SER A 146 -4.24 -16.43 18.68
C SER A 146 -2.87 -15.94 18.21
N ASP A 147 -2.33 -16.52 17.14
CA ASP A 147 -1.13 -16.02 16.46
C ASP A 147 -1.43 -14.73 15.66
N ARG A 148 -0.50 -13.78 15.70
CA ARG A 148 -0.62 -12.49 15.01
C ARG A 148 -0.66 -12.61 13.48
N ASN A 149 -0.11 -13.69 12.95
CA ASN A 149 -0.15 -14.03 11.53
C ASN A 149 -1.20 -15.10 11.21
N PHE A 150 -2.08 -15.42 12.17
CA PHE A 150 -3.16 -16.39 12.02
C PHE A 150 -2.67 -17.81 11.71
N GLY A 151 -1.42 -18.16 12.04
CA GLY A 151 -0.77 -19.43 11.66
C GLY A 151 -0.15 -19.44 10.27
N LEU A 152 -0.16 -18.31 9.54
CA LEU A 152 0.55 -18.13 8.27
C LEU A 152 2.04 -17.87 8.51
N LYS A 153 2.89 -18.44 7.67
CA LYS A 153 4.35 -18.36 7.83
C LYS A 153 5.05 -17.96 6.53
N PRO A 154 6.17 -17.23 6.59
CA PRO A 154 7.02 -16.98 5.41
C PRO A 154 7.52 -18.26 4.72
N THR A 155 7.56 -19.38 5.45
CA THR A 155 7.93 -20.71 4.95
C THR A 155 6.79 -21.44 4.24
N ASP A 156 5.57 -20.90 4.26
CA ASP A 156 4.50 -21.41 3.41
C ASP A 156 4.88 -21.09 1.95
N ASP A 157 4.99 -22.12 1.09
CA ASP A 157 5.53 -22.00 -0.27
C ASP A 157 4.60 -22.56 -1.36
N GLU A 158 3.43 -23.08 -0.96
CA GLU A 158 2.47 -23.66 -1.88
C GLU A 158 1.50 -22.58 -2.40
N PRO A 159 1.50 -22.28 -3.71
CA PRO A 159 0.54 -21.34 -4.27
C PRO A 159 -0.90 -21.84 -4.09
N ALA A 160 -1.84 -20.91 -3.93
CA ALA A 160 -3.26 -21.22 -3.95
C ALA A 160 -3.68 -21.82 -5.30
N GLU A 161 -4.56 -22.83 -5.23
CA GLU A 161 -5.10 -23.52 -6.39
C GLU A 161 -6.07 -22.65 -7.19
N GLY A 162 -6.31 -23.07 -8.43
CA GLY A 162 -7.27 -22.42 -9.33
C GLY A 162 -6.72 -21.12 -9.92
N LYS A 163 -7.64 -20.18 -10.19
CA LYS A 163 -7.36 -18.99 -11.01
C LYS A 163 -6.77 -17.80 -10.23
N LYS A 164 -6.50 -17.93 -8.94
CA LYS A 164 -6.02 -16.80 -8.11
C LYS A 164 -4.62 -16.31 -8.51
N ASN A 165 -3.80 -17.18 -9.07
CA ASN A 165 -2.44 -16.83 -9.49
C ASN A 165 -2.30 -16.70 -11.02
N ASP A 166 -3.43 -16.69 -11.75
CA ASP A 166 -3.46 -16.63 -13.22
C ASP A 166 -4.59 -15.70 -13.73
N PRO A 167 -4.29 -14.41 -13.97
CA PRO A 167 -3.03 -13.73 -13.68
C PRO A 167 -2.88 -13.38 -12.18
N MET A 168 -1.64 -13.21 -11.72
CA MET A 168 -1.36 -12.62 -10.40
C MET A 168 -1.75 -11.14 -10.36
N MET A 169 -2.22 -10.68 -9.20
CA MET A 169 -2.53 -9.27 -8.98
C MET A 169 -1.27 -8.47 -8.65
N PRO A 170 -1.07 -7.26 -9.20
CA PRO A 170 -0.09 -6.31 -8.69
C PRO A 170 -0.34 -5.98 -7.22
N VAL A 171 0.73 -6.03 -6.41
CA VAL A 171 0.70 -5.65 -4.99
C VAL A 171 1.62 -4.48 -4.66
N ALA A 172 2.50 -4.08 -5.59
CA ALA A 172 3.23 -2.81 -5.53
C ALA A 172 3.48 -2.26 -6.94
N TRP A 173 3.29 -0.96 -7.13
CA TRP A 173 3.46 -0.29 -8.42
C TRP A 173 3.74 1.22 -8.26
N THR A 174 4.29 1.83 -9.30
CA THR A 174 4.36 3.30 -9.44
C THR A 174 3.31 3.80 -10.40
N LYS A 175 2.85 5.05 -10.25
CA LYS A 175 1.88 5.69 -11.15
C LYS A 175 2.04 7.22 -11.10
N SER A 176 1.84 7.92 -12.22
CA SER A 176 1.66 9.37 -12.18
C SER A 176 0.23 9.77 -11.84
N TYR A 177 0.06 10.92 -11.18
CA TYR A 177 -1.26 11.46 -10.90
C TYR A 177 -1.28 12.96 -11.11
N GLN A 178 -2.47 13.50 -11.37
CA GLN A 178 -2.71 14.93 -11.41
C GLN A 178 -4.16 15.15 -10.97
N LEU A 179 -4.34 15.96 -9.93
CA LEU A 179 -5.69 16.40 -9.57
C LEU A 179 -6.16 17.47 -10.56
N PRO A 180 -7.49 17.60 -10.81
CA PRO A 180 -8.02 18.69 -11.61
C PRO A 180 -7.51 20.05 -11.12
N GLY A 181 -6.95 20.85 -12.05
CA GLY A 181 -6.32 22.15 -11.75
C GLY A 181 -4.99 22.08 -10.98
N GLY A 182 -4.45 20.89 -10.72
CA GLY A 182 -3.17 20.67 -10.04
C GLY A 182 -2.00 20.45 -11.00
N LYS A 183 -0.81 20.25 -10.42
CA LYS A 183 0.42 19.86 -11.12
C LYS A 183 0.56 18.33 -11.16
N PRO A 184 1.23 17.77 -12.17
CA PRO A 184 1.58 16.34 -12.18
C PRO A 184 2.45 15.97 -10.99
N GLY A 185 2.17 14.81 -10.40
CA GLY A 185 2.93 14.19 -9.31
C GLY A 185 3.15 12.71 -9.54
N GLN A 186 3.88 12.07 -8.62
CA GLN A 186 4.23 10.65 -8.68
C GLN A 186 3.78 9.95 -7.41
N ALA A 187 3.22 8.75 -7.56
CA ALA A 187 2.81 7.89 -6.48
C ALA A 187 3.51 6.54 -6.56
N PHE A 188 3.88 6.00 -5.40
CA PHE A 188 4.10 4.58 -5.21
C PHE A 188 2.94 4.04 -4.37
N ALA A 189 2.37 2.92 -4.80
CA ALA A 189 1.27 2.27 -4.09
C ALA A 189 1.61 0.81 -3.81
N THR A 190 1.24 0.33 -2.63
CA THR A 190 1.24 -1.10 -2.29
C THR A 190 -0.03 -1.50 -1.54
N THR A 191 -0.55 -2.67 -1.84
CA THR A 191 -1.69 -3.30 -1.12
C THR A 191 -1.24 -4.15 0.06
N MET A 192 0.07 -4.19 0.33
CA MET A 192 0.70 -4.73 1.54
C MET A 192 0.99 -3.59 2.54
N GLY A 193 1.48 -3.93 3.73
CA GLY A 193 1.91 -2.94 4.73
C GLY A 193 1.00 -2.86 5.95
N SER A 194 0.34 -3.97 6.30
CA SER A 194 -0.17 -4.11 7.66
C SER A 194 0.97 -4.11 8.69
N SER A 195 0.62 -3.98 9.96
CA SER A 195 1.59 -4.00 11.06
C SER A 195 2.50 -5.24 11.04
N THR A 196 1.97 -6.42 10.73
CA THR A 196 2.77 -7.65 10.66
C THR A 196 3.58 -7.77 9.37
N ASP A 197 3.09 -7.23 8.26
CA ASP A 197 3.86 -7.28 6.99
C ASP A 197 5.16 -6.46 7.11
N LEU A 198 5.15 -5.38 7.89
CA LEU A 198 6.34 -4.54 8.12
C LEU A 198 7.43 -5.23 8.94
N GLU A 199 7.20 -6.43 9.48
CA GLU A 199 8.28 -7.26 10.03
C GLU A 199 9.22 -7.75 8.91
N ASN A 200 8.70 -7.96 7.70
CA ASN A 200 9.49 -8.38 6.54
C ASN A 200 10.47 -7.26 6.12
N GLU A 201 11.77 -7.58 6.15
CA GLU A 201 12.84 -6.62 5.83
C GLU A 201 12.78 -6.16 4.36
N ALA A 202 12.49 -7.07 3.43
CA ALA A 202 12.39 -6.74 2.00
C ALA A 202 11.23 -5.77 1.71
N LEU A 203 10.10 -5.90 2.38
CA LEU A 203 8.99 -4.94 2.25
C LEU A 203 9.39 -3.57 2.80
N ARG A 204 10.03 -3.50 3.98
CA ARG A 204 10.56 -2.23 4.51
C ARG A 204 11.56 -1.59 3.54
N ARG A 205 12.44 -2.39 2.95
CA ARG A 205 13.41 -1.98 1.94
C ARG A 205 12.75 -1.41 0.69
N LEU A 206 11.69 -2.03 0.20
CA LEU A 206 10.91 -1.53 -0.93
C LEU A 206 10.33 -0.14 -0.63
N LEU A 207 9.80 0.06 0.56
CA LEU A 207 9.24 1.35 1.00
C LEU A 207 10.30 2.44 1.12
N VAL A 208 11.46 2.12 1.71
CA VAL A 208 12.58 3.05 1.82
C VAL A 208 13.13 3.41 0.43
N ASN A 209 13.30 2.42 -0.46
CA ASN A 209 13.71 2.67 -1.83
C ASN A 209 12.71 3.59 -2.56
N ALA A 210 11.40 3.40 -2.35
CA ALA A 210 10.36 4.27 -2.89
C ALA A 210 10.49 5.71 -2.36
N THR A 211 10.81 5.89 -1.08
CA THR A 211 11.10 7.22 -0.50
C THR A 211 12.27 7.89 -1.20
N PHE A 212 13.42 7.20 -1.36
CA PHE A 212 14.57 7.74 -2.08
C PHE A 212 14.20 8.18 -3.51
N GLN A 213 13.56 7.29 -4.28
CA GLN A 213 13.20 7.60 -5.66
C GLN A 213 12.23 8.78 -5.77
N LEU A 214 11.18 8.81 -4.95
CA LEU A 214 10.16 9.87 -4.98
C LEU A 214 10.71 11.23 -4.57
N LEU A 215 11.71 11.25 -3.68
CA LEU A 215 12.47 12.45 -3.31
C LEU A 215 13.59 12.79 -4.28
N LYS A 216 13.71 12.06 -5.40
CA LYS A 216 14.76 12.23 -6.43
C LYS A 216 16.17 12.08 -5.86
N LEU A 217 16.31 11.24 -4.84
CA LEU A 217 17.59 10.85 -4.27
C LEU A 217 18.07 9.54 -4.91
N PRO A 218 19.40 9.32 -4.99
CA PRO A 218 19.93 8.03 -5.45
C PRO A 218 19.43 6.89 -4.57
N VAL A 219 18.80 5.87 -5.17
CA VAL A 219 18.37 4.69 -4.43
C VAL A 219 19.60 3.84 -4.09
N PRO A 220 19.89 3.56 -2.80
CA PRO A 220 21.06 2.77 -2.43
C PRO A 220 21.02 1.36 -3.04
N ALA A 221 22.19 0.75 -3.26
CA ALA A 221 22.26 -0.66 -3.67
C ALA A 221 21.63 -1.61 -2.63
N LYS A 222 21.67 -1.22 -1.34
CA LYS A 222 21.01 -1.90 -0.22
C LYS A 222 20.77 -0.90 0.91
N ALA A 223 19.60 -0.24 0.94
CA ALA A 223 19.28 0.80 1.94
C ALA A 223 19.17 0.24 3.37
N ASP A 224 19.79 0.84 4.40
CA ASP A 224 19.55 0.34 5.76
C ASP A 224 18.07 0.53 6.15
N VAL A 225 17.44 -0.56 6.59
CA VAL A 225 16.03 -0.59 7.01
C VAL A 225 15.86 -1.26 8.36
N ALA A 226 16.94 -1.33 9.16
CA ALA A 226 16.88 -1.78 10.53
C ALA A 226 15.76 -1.04 11.29
N VAL A 227 15.04 -1.78 12.13
CA VAL A 227 14.05 -1.16 13.01
C VAL A 227 14.79 -0.28 14.00
N VAL A 228 14.36 0.98 14.11
CA VAL A 228 14.81 1.85 15.19
C VAL A 228 13.98 1.54 16.43
N GLY A 229 14.62 1.01 17.48
CA GLY A 229 13.94 0.57 18.70
C GLY A 229 13.29 -0.81 18.60
N GLU A 230 12.23 -1.05 19.37
CA GLU A 230 11.47 -2.30 19.32
C GLU A 230 10.24 -2.20 18.39
N TYR A 231 10.05 -3.20 17.52
CA TYR A 231 8.83 -3.35 16.73
C TYR A 231 8.12 -4.66 17.07
N LYS A 232 7.08 -4.55 17.91
CA LYS A 232 6.23 -5.66 18.35
C LYS A 232 4.80 -5.44 17.83
N PRO A 233 4.53 -5.70 16.54
CA PRO A 233 3.23 -5.42 15.95
C PRO A 233 2.14 -6.34 16.49
N THR A 234 0.92 -5.82 16.55
CA THR A 234 -0.29 -6.61 16.81
C THR A 234 -0.83 -7.20 15.52
N ALA A 235 -1.66 -8.24 15.64
CA ALA A 235 -2.41 -8.81 14.52
C ALA A 235 -3.23 -7.72 13.79
N TYR A 236 -3.32 -7.79 12.46
CA TYR A 236 -4.16 -6.87 11.71
C TYR A 236 -5.65 -7.19 11.89
N GLY A 237 -6.46 -6.15 12.07
CA GLY A 237 -7.88 -6.31 12.32
C GLY A 237 -8.56 -4.99 12.61
N PHE A 238 -9.86 -5.06 12.90
CA PHE A 238 -10.64 -3.91 13.33
C PHE A 238 -10.49 -3.69 14.83
N ASN A 239 -10.38 -2.42 15.24
CA ASN A 239 -10.39 -1.99 16.64
C ASN A 239 -9.27 -2.57 17.53
N GLY A 240 -8.20 -3.14 16.94
CA GLY A 240 -7.04 -3.67 17.65
C GLY A 240 -5.90 -2.67 17.89
N TYR A 241 -6.10 -1.39 17.56
CA TYR A 241 -5.06 -0.37 17.70
C TYR A 241 -4.89 0.07 19.17
N LYS A 242 -3.66 0.46 19.54
CA LYS A 242 -3.39 1.06 20.85
C LYS A 242 -3.98 2.47 20.91
N LYS A 243 -4.91 2.70 21.84
CA LYS A 243 -5.57 3.99 22.02
C LYS A 243 -4.62 5.01 22.68
N GLY A 244 -4.83 6.28 22.37
CA GLY A 244 -4.12 7.40 23.02
C GLY A 244 -2.68 7.63 22.54
N VAL A 245 -2.19 6.83 21.59
CA VAL A 245 -0.84 6.99 21.02
C VAL A 245 -0.83 8.14 20.02
N LYS A 246 0.11 9.06 20.18
CA LYS A 246 0.37 10.21 19.33
C LYS A 246 1.74 10.06 18.66
N PRO A 247 1.98 10.72 17.51
CA PRO A 247 3.31 10.74 16.89
C PRO A 247 4.43 11.20 17.84
N ALA A 248 4.15 12.13 18.74
CA ALA A 248 5.11 12.62 19.74
C ALA A 248 5.57 11.54 20.74
N ASP A 249 4.78 10.48 20.95
CA ASP A 249 5.13 9.37 21.84
C ASP A 249 6.20 8.44 21.23
N HIS A 250 6.50 8.64 19.94
CA HIS A 250 7.52 7.90 19.18
C HIS A 250 8.73 8.77 18.82
N LYS A 251 8.90 9.92 19.49
CA LYS A 251 10.07 10.77 19.29
C LYS A 251 11.32 10.01 19.73
N LEU A 252 12.25 9.84 18.78
CA LEU A 252 13.58 9.28 18.99
C LEU A 252 14.51 10.29 19.67
#